data_AF-A0A397GEC5-F1
#
_entry.id   AF-A0A397GEC5-F1
#
_cell.length_a   1.000
_cell.length_b   1.000
_cell.length_c   1.000
_cell.angle_alpha   90.00
_cell.angle_beta   90.00
_cell.angle_gamma   90.00
#
_symmetry.space_group_name_H-M   'P 1'
#
loop_
_entity.id
_entity.type
_entity.pdbx_description
1 polymer ?
#
loop_
_entity_poly.entity_id
_entity_poly.type
_entity_poly.pdbx_seq_one_letter_code
_entity_poly.pdbx_strand_id
1 'polypeptide(L)'
;METNDSFIFSLKNGDDIQNSILSRVIRCSKALYYSNNLNIYGPWLGNYEFMMKSNVSNFSQDKECSCDYYPNSNCYERPIRKTTEGFSIVDYEVFEIIKKH
;
A
#
# COMPACT_ATOMS: atom_id res chain seq x y z
N MET A 1 2.28 -18.21 2.73
CA MET A 1 1.14 -17.38 2.27
C MET A 1 1.31 -17.21 0.77
N GLU A 2 0.36 -17.70 -0.03
CA GLU A 2 0.35 -17.45 -1.46
C GLU A 2 -0.23 -16.08 -1.71
N THR A 3 0.55 -15.20 -2.34
CA THR A 3 0.19 -13.80 -2.59
C THR A 3 0.32 -13.46 -4.06
N ASN A 4 0.34 -14.48 -4.94
CA ASN A 4 0.52 -14.32 -6.40
C ASN A 4 -0.58 -13.45 -7.04
N ASP A 5 -1.75 -13.41 -6.40
CA ASP A 5 -2.89 -12.58 -6.82
C ASP A 5 -2.89 -11.20 -6.16
N SER A 6 -1.87 -10.87 -5.35
CA SER A 6 -1.77 -9.56 -4.70
C SER A 6 -1.53 -8.45 -5.72
N PHE A 7 -2.22 -7.34 -5.51
CA PHE A 7 -2.03 -6.12 -6.29
C PHE A 7 -2.24 -4.91 -5.38
N ILE A 8 -1.61 -3.81 -5.77
CA ILE A 8 -1.88 -2.48 -5.24
C ILE A 8 -2.36 -1.61 -6.39
N PHE A 9 -3.23 -0.65 -6.09
CA PHE A 9 -3.75 0.25 -7.10
C PHE A 9 -3.96 1.66 -6.55
N SER A 10 -3.96 2.63 -7.45
CA SER A 10 -4.47 3.97 -7.18
C SER A 10 -5.54 4.32 -8.19
N LEU A 11 -6.68 4.76 -7.68
CA LEU A 11 -7.80 5.22 -8.49
C LEU A 11 -7.71 6.74 -8.64
N LYS A 12 -7.90 7.21 -9.86
CA LYS A 12 -8.07 8.63 -10.17
C LYS A 12 -9.54 8.93 -10.43
N ASN A 13 -9.93 10.18 -10.25
CA ASN A 13 -11.32 10.61 -10.35
C ASN A 13 -11.55 11.48 -11.60
N GLY A 14 -12.78 11.51 -12.09
CA GLY A 14 -13.18 12.34 -13.24
C GLY A 14 -12.37 12.04 -14.50
N ASP A 15 -11.93 13.09 -15.18
CA ASP A 15 -11.19 13.00 -16.45
C ASP A 15 -9.84 12.28 -16.30
N ASP A 16 -9.29 12.20 -15.09
CA ASP A 16 -8.03 11.52 -14.81
C ASP A 16 -8.17 10.01 -14.62
N ILE A 17 -9.36 9.40 -14.73
CA ILE A 17 -9.56 7.96 -14.49
C ILE A 17 -8.61 7.06 -15.29
N GLN A 18 -8.24 7.48 -16.51
CA GLN A 18 -7.29 6.77 -17.38
C GLN A 18 -5.86 6.77 -16.83
N ASN A 19 -5.54 7.69 -15.92
CA ASN A 19 -4.28 7.77 -15.19
C ASN A 19 -4.27 6.91 -13.91
N SER A 20 -5.32 6.10 -13.67
CA SER A 20 -5.33 5.10 -12.59
C SER A 20 -4.27 4.04 -12.82
N ILE A 21 -3.71 3.52 -11.73
CA ILE A 21 -2.60 2.57 -11.79
C ILE A 21 -3.03 1.28 -11.13
N LEU A 22 -2.81 0.16 -11.82
CA LEU A 22 -2.81 -1.19 -11.25
C LEU A 22 -1.38 -1.70 -11.28
N SER A 23 -0.89 -2.19 -10.14
CA SER A 23 0.45 -2.73 -9.98
C SER A 23 0.36 -4.10 -9.33
N ARG A 24 0.70 -5.14 -10.11
CA ARG A 24 0.63 -6.53 -9.63
C ARG A 24 1.93 -6.90 -8.92
N VAL A 25 1.87 -7.91 -8.08
CA VAL A 25 3.06 -8.44 -7.40
C VAL A 25 4.01 -9.10 -8.41
N ILE A 26 5.31 -8.90 -8.22
CA ILE A 26 6.39 -9.60 -8.94
C ILE A 26 7.28 -10.43 -7.99
N ARG A 27 7.23 -10.16 -6.68
CA ARG A 27 7.92 -10.95 -5.64
C ARG A 27 6.96 -11.33 -4.53
N CYS A 28 6.22 -12.41 -4.77
CA CYS A 28 5.12 -12.86 -3.91
C CYS A 28 5.57 -13.11 -2.46
N SER A 29 6.77 -13.68 -2.27
CA SER A 29 7.34 -13.95 -0.94
C SER A 29 7.56 -12.70 -0.07
N LYS A 30 7.46 -11.50 -0.65
CA LYS A 30 7.64 -10.20 0.03
C LYS A 30 6.45 -9.24 -0.19
N ALA A 31 5.31 -9.75 -0.64
CA ALA A 31 4.14 -8.93 -0.94
C ALA A 31 3.55 -8.23 0.29
N LEU A 32 3.74 -8.80 1.48
CA LEU A 32 3.18 -8.37 2.76
C LEU A 32 4.26 -8.39 3.84
N TYR A 33 4.27 -7.36 4.68
CA TYR A 33 5.11 -7.28 5.88
C TYR A 33 4.24 -7.03 7.11
N TYR A 34 4.57 -7.71 8.21
CA TYR A 34 3.87 -7.58 9.49
C TYR A 34 4.84 -7.00 10.50
N SER A 35 4.57 -5.77 10.95
CA SER A 35 5.36 -5.13 12.00
C SER A 35 4.95 -5.65 13.38
N ASN A 36 5.92 -5.79 14.28
CA ASN A 36 5.66 -6.10 15.68
C ASN A 36 5.13 -4.89 16.48
N ASN A 37 5.20 -3.67 15.91
CA ASN A 37 4.72 -2.46 16.56
C ASN A 37 3.40 -1.99 15.94
N LEU A 38 2.32 -2.65 16.34
CA LEU A 38 0.96 -2.42 15.83
C LEU A 38 0.38 -1.05 16.20
N ASN A 39 0.96 -0.35 17.18
CA ASN A 39 0.57 1.00 17.54
C ASN A 39 1.14 2.05 16.57
N ILE A 40 2.19 1.70 15.82
CA ILE A 40 2.85 2.60 14.87
C ILE A 40 2.53 2.21 13.43
N TYR A 41 2.44 0.92 13.14
CA TYR A 41 2.30 0.42 11.77
C TYR A 41 0.92 -0.19 11.54
N GLY A 42 0.33 0.17 10.41
CA GLY A 42 -0.81 -0.52 9.82
C GLY A 42 -0.36 -1.50 8.73
N PRO A 43 -1.18 -1.69 7.68
CA PRO A 43 -0.81 -2.42 6.48
C PRO A 43 0.52 -1.97 5.87
N TRP A 44 1.37 -2.94 5.56
CA TRP A 44 2.63 -2.73 4.85
C TRP A 44 2.73 -3.74 3.70
N LEU A 45 2.59 -3.23 2.48
CA LEU A 45 2.63 -3.99 1.25
C LEU A 45 3.99 -3.77 0.57
N GLY A 46 4.67 -4.88 0.29
CA GLY A 46 5.96 -4.85 -0.38
C GLY A 46 7.11 -4.34 0.49
N ASN A 47 8.14 -3.87 -0.17
CA ASN A 47 9.25 -3.12 0.39
C ASN A 47 9.00 -1.60 0.30
N TYR A 48 8.00 -1.13 1.06
CA TYR A 48 7.56 0.27 1.16
C TYR A 48 6.71 0.79 -0.03
N GLU A 49 6.31 -0.06 -0.98
CA GLU A 49 5.42 0.39 -2.07
C GLU A 49 4.05 0.89 -1.59
N PHE A 50 3.59 0.40 -0.45
CA PHE A 50 2.54 1.04 0.33
C PHE A 50 2.72 0.70 1.81
N MET A 51 2.94 1.71 2.65
CA MET A 51 3.09 1.53 4.10
C MET A 51 2.22 2.53 4.85
N MET A 52 1.41 2.01 5.78
CA MET A 52 0.72 2.82 6.78
C MET A 52 1.57 2.90 8.06
N LYS A 53 1.94 4.12 8.46
CA LYS A 53 2.75 4.39 9.65
C LYS A 53 2.28 5.69 10.31
N SER A 54 2.27 5.72 11.64
CA SER A 54 2.08 6.93 12.44
C SER A 54 2.86 6.82 13.76
N ASN A 55 3.68 7.82 14.07
CA ASN A 55 4.40 7.88 15.35
C ASN A 55 3.51 8.33 16.51
N VAL A 56 2.33 8.90 16.21
CA VAL A 56 1.33 9.34 17.18
C VAL A 56 0.12 8.40 17.26
N SER A 57 0.23 7.20 16.69
CA SER A 57 -0.84 6.19 16.63
C SER A 57 -2.14 6.70 16.00
N ASN A 58 -2.03 7.66 15.07
CA ASN A 58 -3.15 8.20 14.31
C ASN A 58 -2.68 8.61 12.91
N PHE A 59 -2.98 7.78 11.90
CA PHE A 59 -2.56 7.98 10.52
C PHE A 59 -3.05 9.28 9.87
N SER A 60 -4.01 9.99 10.49
CA SER A 60 -4.50 11.28 10.02
C SER A 60 -3.69 12.48 10.52
N GLN A 61 -2.88 12.31 11.58
CA GLN A 61 -2.23 13.41 12.30
C GLN A 61 -0.77 13.68 11.88
N ASP A 62 -0.08 12.68 11.31
CA ASP A 62 1.26 12.82 10.78
C ASP A 62 1.37 12.34 9.32
N LYS A 63 2.47 12.68 8.66
CA LYS A 63 2.72 12.37 7.24
C LYS A 63 3.72 11.22 7.08
N GLU A 64 3.55 10.18 7.88
CA GLU A 64 4.50 9.07 7.98
C GLU A 64 4.14 7.88 7.08
N CYS A 65 2.95 7.86 6.46
CA CYS A 65 2.60 6.86 5.46
C CYS A 65 3.37 7.13 4.16
N SER A 66 3.78 6.08 3.44
CA SER A 66 4.60 6.22 2.23
C SER A 66 4.20 5.26 1.10
N CYS A 67 4.59 5.66 -0.11
CA CYS A 67 4.58 4.85 -1.32
C CYS A 67 5.91 5.06 -2.03
N ASP A 68 6.88 4.25 -1.66
CA ASP A 68 8.23 4.32 -2.20
C ASP A 68 8.42 3.32 -3.34
N TYR A 69 9.42 3.57 -4.18
CA TYR A 69 9.74 2.66 -5.27
C TYR A 69 11.23 2.68 -5.54
N TYR A 70 11.85 1.53 -5.33
CA TYR A 70 13.29 1.31 -5.42
C TYR A 70 13.58 0.32 -6.55
N PRO A 71 14.10 0.76 -7.70
CA PRO A 71 14.14 -0.03 -8.95
C PRO A 71 14.63 -1.49 -8.84
N ASN A 72 15.48 -1.81 -7.86
CA ASN A 72 16.06 -3.14 -7.70
C ASN A 72 15.47 -3.96 -6.52
N SER A 73 14.65 -3.35 -5.66
CA SER A 73 14.15 -3.97 -4.43
C SER A 73 12.62 -4.08 -4.35
N ASN A 74 11.90 -3.60 -5.36
CA ASN A 74 10.44 -3.69 -5.41
C ASN A 74 9.90 -5.13 -5.48
N CYS A 75 8.73 -5.29 -4.90
CA CYS A 75 7.86 -6.44 -4.86
C CYS A 75 6.63 -6.28 -5.76
N TYR A 76 6.28 -5.05 -6.18
CA TYR A 76 5.22 -4.74 -7.13
C TYR A 76 5.78 -4.11 -8.42
N GLU A 77 5.07 -4.27 -9.55
CA GLU A 77 5.53 -3.91 -10.90
C GLU A 77 5.89 -2.43 -11.08
N ARG A 78 5.16 -1.52 -10.42
CA ARG A 78 5.27 -0.06 -10.60
C ARG A 78 4.74 0.71 -9.38
N PRO A 79 5.17 1.97 -9.17
CA PRO A 79 4.62 2.80 -8.09
C PRO A 79 3.16 3.18 -8.35
N ILE A 80 2.37 3.31 -7.28
CA ILE A 80 0.96 3.76 -7.35
C ILE A 80 0.80 5.28 -7.14
N ARG A 81 1.88 5.98 -6.77
CA ARG A 81 1.94 7.45 -6.65
C ARG A 81 3.11 8.00 -7.47
N LYS A 82 2.97 9.23 -7.96
CA LYS A 82 4.04 9.95 -8.70
C LYS A 82 5.10 10.54 -7.77
N THR A 83 4.76 10.75 -6.50
CA THR A 83 5.64 11.33 -5.48
C THR A 83 5.94 10.29 -4.40
N THR A 84 7.13 10.36 -3.83
CA THR A 84 7.58 9.60 -2.65
C THR A 84 7.37 10.38 -1.36
N GLU A 85 6.77 11.58 -1.41
CA GLU A 85 6.47 12.35 -0.21
C GLU A 85 5.51 11.60 0.70
N GLY A 86 5.81 11.65 1.99
CA GLY A 86 4.97 11.11 3.05
C GLY A 86 3.59 11.78 3.06
N PHE A 87 2.58 11.02 3.46
CA PHE A 87 1.19 11.47 3.47
C PHE A 87 0.44 10.96 4.71
N SER A 88 -0.69 11.61 4.99
CA SER A 88 -1.63 11.16 6.01
C SER A 88 -2.78 10.40 5.34
N ILE A 89 -3.39 9.48 6.09
CA ILE A 89 -4.59 8.74 5.69
C ILE A 89 -5.73 9.23 6.56
N VAL A 90 -6.70 9.89 5.94
CA VAL A 90 -7.87 10.46 6.64
C VAL A 90 -8.84 9.36 7.04
N ASP A 91 -8.98 8.34 6.21
CA ASP A 91 -9.89 7.21 6.43
C ASP A 91 -9.36 5.95 5.74
N TYR A 92 -9.69 4.78 6.27
CA TYR A 92 -9.37 3.48 5.67
C TYR A 92 -10.42 2.43 6.03
N GLU A 93 -10.70 1.56 5.07
CA GLU A 93 -11.65 0.46 5.21
C GLU A 93 -10.96 -0.87 4.85
N VAL A 94 -11.31 -1.94 5.55
CA VAL A 94 -10.80 -3.29 5.29
C VAL A 94 -11.99 -4.20 5.02
N PHE A 95 -11.96 -4.88 3.88
CA PHE A 95 -13.02 -5.77 3.44
C PHE A 95 -12.51 -7.21 3.31
N GLU A 96 -13.30 -8.17 3.77
CA GLU A 96 -13.09 -9.59 3.57
C GLU A 96 -14.21 -10.15 2.68
N ILE A 97 -13.82 -10.87 1.62
CA ILE A 97 -14.79 -11.50 0.71
C ILE A 97 -15.06 -12.93 1.17
N ILE A 98 -16.29 -13.17 1.65
CA ILE A 98 -16.76 -14.50 2.04
C ILE A 98 -17.47 -15.13 0.83
N LYS A 99 -16.97 -16.30 0.38
CA LYS A 99 -17.62 -17.05 -0.70
C LYS A 99 -19.01 -17.51 -0.22
N LYS A 100 -20.05 -17.24 -1.01
CA LYS A 100 -21.35 -17.86 -0.79
C LYS A 100 -21.28 -19.33 -1.21
N HIS A 101 -21.68 -20.20 -0.30
CA HIS A 101 -21.87 -21.63 -0.55
C HIS A 101 -23.10 -21.88 -1.43
#